data_AF-A0A3N9UN58-F1
#
_entry.id   AF-A0A3N9UN58-F1
#
_cell.length_a   1.000
_cell.length_b   1.000
_cell.length_c   1.000
_cell.angle_alpha   90.00
_cell.angle_beta   90.00
_cell.angle_gamma   90.00
#
_symmetry.space_group_name_H-M   'P 1'
#
loop_
_entity.id
_entity.type
_entity.pdbx_description
1 polymer ?
#
loop_
_entity_poly.entity_id
_entity_poly.type
_entity_poly.pdbx_seq_one_letter_code
_entity_poly.pdbx_strand_id
1 'polypeptide(L)'
;YQLAEHLGVPQEIREAAPSAGLWPEQTDEGQFGFTYAAADEILYGLYDAKRSPEELAANGLDKQAIEQVRAWVAQMEFKHKLPWIAPEAEEEERGKKRGAEPEGFPPLADR
;
A
#
# COMPACT_ATOMS: atom_id res chain seq x y z
N TYR A 1 16.82 3.24 -11.95
CA TYR A 1 18.25 2.91 -11.71
C TYR A 1 19.21 4.11 -11.66
N GLN A 2 18.81 5.33 -12.07
CA GLN A 2 19.72 6.48 -12.17
C GLN A 2 20.45 6.84 -10.86
N LEU A 3 19.79 6.68 -9.70
CA LEU A 3 20.44 6.93 -8.42
C LEU A 3 21.56 5.92 -8.11
N ALA A 4 21.37 4.65 -8.43
CA ALA A 4 22.37 3.61 -8.20
C ALA A 4 23.66 3.87 -9.00
N GLU A 5 23.52 4.38 -10.22
CA GLU A 5 24.65 4.86 -11.03
C GLU A 5 25.40 5.99 -10.35
N HIS A 6 24.69 7.01 -9.88
CA HIS A 6 25.29 8.16 -9.21
C HIS A 6 26.03 7.75 -7.93
N LEU A 7 25.53 6.74 -7.21
CA LEU A 7 26.15 6.21 -6.00
C LEU A 7 27.31 5.23 -6.27
N GLY A 8 27.63 4.94 -7.53
CA GLY A 8 28.72 4.04 -7.89
C GLY A 8 28.42 2.56 -7.60
N VAL A 9 27.15 2.16 -7.60
CA VAL A 9 26.75 0.75 -7.46
C VAL A 9 27.37 -0.04 -8.63
N PRO A 10 28.01 -1.20 -8.37
CA PRO A 10 28.61 -2.03 -9.41
C PRO A 10 27.66 -2.33 -10.57
N GLN A 11 28.19 -2.31 -11.79
CA GLN A 11 27.44 -2.55 -13.02
C GLN A 11 26.72 -3.90 -13.00
N GLU A 12 27.39 -4.95 -12.48
CA GLU A 12 26.83 -6.29 -12.32
C GLU A 12 25.51 -6.30 -11.53
N ILE A 13 25.36 -5.42 -10.53
CA ILE A 13 24.13 -5.30 -9.74
C ILE A 13 23.07 -4.47 -10.47
N ARG A 14 23.49 -3.44 -11.22
CA ARG A 14 22.58 -2.54 -11.94
C ARG A 14 21.92 -3.20 -13.15
N GLU A 15 22.66 -4.09 -13.83
CA GLU A 15 22.22 -4.79 -15.05
C GLU A 15 21.58 -6.15 -14.76
N ALA A 16 21.70 -6.65 -13.53
CA ALA A 16 21.00 -7.84 -13.11
C ALA A 16 19.49 -7.65 -13.31
N ALA A 17 18.84 -8.65 -13.91
CA ALA A 17 17.40 -8.64 -14.07
C ALA A 17 16.72 -8.54 -12.70
N PRO A 18 15.78 -7.58 -12.50
CA PRO A 18 15.07 -7.44 -11.23
C PRO A 18 14.30 -8.73 -10.88
N SER A 19 14.57 -9.25 -9.69
CA SER A 19 14.05 -10.50 -9.16
C SER A 19 14.01 -10.43 -7.63
N ALA A 20 12.93 -10.95 -7.03
CA ALA A 20 12.79 -11.11 -5.59
C ALA A 20 13.56 -12.32 -5.04
N GLY A 21 14.05 -13.22 -5.91
CA GLY A 21 14.88 -14.36 -5.53
C GLY A 21 14.16 -15.42 -4.67
N LEU A 22 12.82 -15.46 -4.75
CA LEU A 22 12.01 -16.37 -3.92
C LEU A 22 12.04 -17.83 -4.42
N TRP A 23 12.26 -18.04 -5.73
CA TRP A 23 12.44 -19.36 -6.36
C TRP A 23 13.22 -19.22 -7.69
N PRO A 24 13.77 -20.32 -8.25
CA PRO A 24 14.54 -20.27 -9.50
C PRO A 24 13.74 -19.73 -10.69
N GLU A 25 14.40 -19.02 -11.60
CA GLU A 25 13.81 -18.44 -12.83
C GLU A 25 12.71 -17.38 -12.59
N GLN A 26 12.56 -16.87 -11.36
CA GLN A 26 11.62 -15.79 -11.07
C GLN A 26 12.15 -14.45 -11.60
N THR A 27 11.33 -13.76 -12.38
CA THR A 27 11.58 -12.39 -12.83
C THR A 27 10.38 -11.52 -12.47
N ASP A 28 10.65 -10.29 -12.04
CA ASP A 28 9.59 -9.39 -11.59
C ASP A 28 8.71 -8.94 -12.78
N GLU A 29 9.33 -8.51 -13.89
CA GLU A 29 8.61 -8.07 -15.11
C GLU A 29 7.81 -9.22 -15.75
N GLY A 30 8.31 -10.45 -15.68
CA GLY A 30 7.61 -11.63 -16.16
C GLY A 30 6.37 -11.98 -15.34
N GLN A 31 6.37 -11.67 -14.03
CA GLN A 31 5.18 -11.86 -13.18
C GLN A 31 4.14 -10.77 -13.39
N PHE A 32 4.58 -9.52 -13.53
CA PHE A 32 3.68 -8.38 -13.63
C PHE A 32 3.06 -8.22 -15.01
N GLY A 33 3.74 -8.69 -16.07
CA GLY A 33 3.29 -8.54 -17.46
C GLY A 33 3.56 -7.14 -18.03
N PHE A 34 4.38 -6.34 -17.34
CA PHE A 34 4.81 -5.01 -17.76
C PHE A 34 6.23 -4.72 -17.26
N THR A 35 6.93 -3.80 -17.93
CA THR A 35 8.28 -3.38 -17.55
C THR A 35 8.25 -2.30 -16.48
N TYR A 36 9.35 -2.16 -15.73
CA TYR A 36 9.48 -1.08 -14.75
C TYR A 36 9.41 0.30 -15.40
N ALA A 37 9.99 0.47 -16.59
CA ALA A 37 9.93 1.74 -17.32
C ALA A 37 8.49 2.15 -17.66
N ALA A 38 7.67 1.21 -18.16
CA ALA A 38 6.27 1.47 -18.43
C ALA A 38 5.48 1.73 -17.14
N ALA A 39 5.72 0.94 -16.09
CA ALA A 39 5.07 1.12 -14.80
C ALA A 39 5.36 2.50 -14.20
N ASP A 40 6.62 2.95 -14.21
CA ASP A 40 7.02 4.26 -13.67
C ASP A 40 6.29 5.40 -14.38
N GLU A 41 6.27 5.42 -15.72
CA GLU A 41 5.58 6.46 -16.49
C GLU A 41 4.06 6.45 -16.25
N ILE A 42 3.45 5.27 -16.19
CA ILE A 42 2.01 5.12 -15.95
C ILE A 42 1.65 5.56 -14.52
N LEU A 43 2.41 5.10 -13.51
CA LEU A 43 2.16 5.44 -12.10
C LEU A 43 2.33 6.94 -11.86
N TYR A 44 3.40 7.54 -12.38
CA TYR A 44 3.61 8.99 -12.32
C TYR A 44 2.44 9.73 -12.98
N GLY A 45 2.05 9.29 -14.18
CA GLY A 45 0.94 9.86 -14.94
C GLY A 45 -0.38 9.86 -14.15
N LEU A 46 -0.76 8.70 -13.59
CA LEU A 46 -2.02 8.52 -12.89
C LEU A 46 -2.06 9.21 -11.52
N TYR A 47 -0.98 9.08 -10.74
CA TYR A 47 -1.00 9.45 -9.32
C TYR A 47 -0.36 10.79 -9.02
N ASP A 48 0.73 11.17 -9.70
CA ASP A 48 1.41 12.45 -9.45
C ASP A 48 0.89 13.55 -10.38
N ALA A 49 0.86 13.27 -11.70
CA ALA A 49 0.42 14.21 -12.72
C ALA A 49 -1.11 14.26 -12.89
N LYS A 50 -1.86 13.35 -12.24
CA LYS A 50 -3.33 13.26 -12.25
C LYS A 50 -3.95 13.21 -13.66
N ARG A 51 -3.26 12.60 -14.61
CA ARG A 51 -3.72 12.40 -15.99
C ARG A 51 -4.73 11.27 -16.08
N SER A 52 -5.60 11.33 -17.07
CA SER A 52 -6.54 10.25 -17.36
C SER A 52 -5.84 9.10 -18.10
N PRO A 53 -6.33 7.85 -17.99
CA PRO A 53 -5.82 6.72 -18.79
C PRO A 53 -5.84 6.99 -20.30
N GLU A 54 -6.84 7.73 -20.79
CA GLU A 54 -6.96 8.12 -22.19
C GLU A 54 -5.85 9.09 -22.62
N GLU A 55 -5.50 10.06 -21.76
CA GLU A 55 -4.38 10.98 -22.01
C GLU A 55 -3.05 10.23 -22.02
N LEU A 56 -2.85 9.25 -21.14
CA LEU A 56 -1.65 8.42 -21.13
C LEU A 56 -1.54 7.61 -22.43
N ALA A 57 -2.64 7.00 -22.88
CA ALA A 57 -2.67 6.29 -24.16
C ALA A 57 -2.42 7.23 -25.36
N ALA A 58 -2.91 8.47 -25.31
CA ALA A 58 -2.66 9.47 -26.35
C ALA A 58 -1.18 9.90 -26.40
N ASN A 59 -0.47 9.83 -25.28
CA ASN A 59 0.98 10.09 -25.19
C ASN A 59 1.85 8.91 -25.65
N GLY A 60 1.26 7.84 -26.19
CA GLY A 60 1.98 6.72 -26.77
C GLY A 60 2.22 5.54 -25.81
N LEU A 61 1.69 5.59 -24.59
CA LEU A 61 1.72 4.45 -23.69
C LEU A 61 0.74 3.37 -24.13
N ASP A 62 1.15 2.11 -24.00
CA ASP A 62 0.33 0.99 -24.39
C ASP A 62 -0.91 0.85 -23.47
N LYS A 63 -2.08 0.69 -24.09
CA LYS A 63 -3.35 0.59 -23.38
C LYS A 63 -3.44 -0.65 -22.50
N GLN A 64 -2.87 -1.77 -22.97
CA GLN A 64 -2.88 -3.00 -22.19
C GLN A 64 -2.01 -2.87 -20.95
N ALA A 65 -0.83 -2.25 -21.06
CA ALA A 65 0.03 -1.94 -19.92
C ALA A 65 -0.66 -1.01 -18.91
N ILE A 66 -1.35 0.05 -19.37
CA ILE A 66 -2.11 0.96 -18.49
C ILE A 66 -3.15 0.19 -17.67
N GLU A 67 -3.95 -0.66 -18.32
CA GLU A 67 -4.99 -1.43 -17.63
C GLU A 67 -4.40 -2.48 -16.67
N GLN A 68 -3.30 -3.15 -17.07
CA GLN A 68 -2.60 -4.11 -16.20
C GLN A 68 -2.07 -3.43 -14.92
N VAL A 69 -1.38 -2.29 -15.06
CA VAL A 69 -0.85 -1.54 -13.92
C VAL A 69 -1.98 -1.06 -13.01
N ARG A 70 -3.07 -0.51 -13.59
CA ARG A 70 -4.24 -0.06 -12.80
C ARG A 70 -4.89 -1.19 -12.03
N ALA A 71 -5.11 -2.34 -12.67
CA ALA A 71 -5.66 -3.51 -12.02
C ALA A 71 -4.77 -4.00 -10.89
N TRP A 72 -3.45 -4.03 -11.11
CA TRP A 72 -2.48 -4.43 -10.10
C TRP A 72 -2.49 -3.51 -8.89
N VAL A 73 -2.50 -2.19 -9.09
CA VAL A 73 -2.56 -1.23 -7.98
C VAL A 73 -3.84 -1.39 -7.17
N ALA A 74 -4.99 -1.55 -7.84
CA ALA A 74 -6.26 -1.78 -7.16
C ALA A 74 -6.25 -3.07 -6.31
N GLN A 75 -5.68 -4.16 -6.84
CA GLN A 75 -5.53 -5.42 -6.12
C GLN A 75 -4.61 -5.31 -4.91
N MET A 76 -3.58 -4.46 -4.98
CA MET A 76 -2.57 -4.30 -3.93
C MET A 76 -2.87 -3.17 -2.95
N GLU A 77 -3.95 -2.42 -3.14
CA GLU A 77 -4.30 -1.23 -2.33
C GLU A 77 -4.38 -1.55 -0.82
N PHE A 78 -4.80 -2.77 -0.47
CA PHE A 78 -4.86 -3.23 0.92
C PHE A 78 -3.48 -3.23 1.61
N LYS A 79 -2.38 -3.41 0.86
CA LYS A 79 -1.02 -3.41 1.41
C LYS A 79 -0.58 -2.02 1.89
N HIS A 80 -1.28 -0.97 1.47
CA HIS A 80 -1.02 0.42 1.86
C HIS A 80 -2.00 0.93 2.93
N LYS A 81 -2.95 0.10 3.36
CA LYS A 81 -3.94 0.44 4.39
C LYS A 81 -3.65 -0.36 5.65
N LEU A 82 -3.99 0.22 6.80
CA LEU A 82 -4.05 -0.56 8.03
C LEU A 82 -5.09 -1.68 7.87
N PRO A 83 -4.85 -2.85 8.50
CA PRO A 83 -5.84 -3.91 8.49
C PRO A 83 -7.16 -3.36 9.05
N TRP A 84 -8.26 -3.71 8.38
CA TRP A 84 -9.57 -3.35 8.87
C TRP A 84 -9.82 -4.05 10.21
N ILE A 85 -9.91 -3.27 11.28
CA ILE A 85 -10.30 -3.76 12.60
C ILE A 85 -11.81 -3.64 12.66
N ALA A 86 -12.49 -4.74 12.97
CA ALA A 86 -13.92 -4.71 13.21
C ALA A 86 -14.20 -3.73 14.36
N PRO A 87 -15.12 -2.76 14.18
CA PRO A 87 -15.50 -1.91 15.29
C PRO A 87 -16.01 -2.80 16.41
N GLU A 88 -15.56 -2.54 17.64
CA GLU A 88 -16.12 -3.20 18.81
C GLU A 88 -17.63 -2.92 18.78
N ALA A 89 -18.43 -3.98 18.78
CA ALA A 89 -19.89 -3.83 18.86
C ALA A 89 -20.17 -2.97 20.08
N GLU A 90 -20.79 -1.80 19.85
CA GLU A 90 -20.97 -0.80 20.89
C GLU A 90 -21.59 -1.48 22.13
N GLU A 91 -20.94 -1.30 23.28
CA GLU A 91 -21.48 -1.61 24.60
C GLU A 91 -22.62 -0.60 24.91
N GLU A 92 -23.56 -0.41 23.98
CA GLU A 92 -24.55 0.67 23.92
C GLU A 92 -25.66 0.54 24.99
N GLU A 93 -25.59 -0.47 25.87
CA GLU A 93 -26.54 -0.64 26.98
C GLU A 93 -25.93 -0.70 28.39
N ARG A 94 -24.62 -0.43 28.58
CA ARG A 94 -24.03 -0.46 29.94
C ARG A 94 -23.98 0.88 30.66
N GLY A 95 -24.21 2.00 29.96
CA GLY A 95 -24.24 3.35 30.53
C GLY A 95 -25.55 3.76 31.21
N LYS A 96 -26.68 3.08 30.95
CA LYS A 96 -28.02 3.53 31.43
C LYS A 96 -28.42 3.02 32.82
N LYS A 97 -27.61 2.20 33.49
CA LYS A 97 -27.92 1.62 34.82
C LYS A 97 -26.90 1.90 35.93
N ARG A 98 -26.19 3.03 35.88
CA ARG A 98 -25.40 3.52 37.03
C ARG A 98 -25.83 4.92 37.47
N GLY A 99 -27.14 5.07 37.65
CA GLY A 99 -27.73 6.13 38.47
C GLY A 99 -28.26 5.52 39.78
N ALA A 100 -27.34 5.05 40.64
CA ALA A 100 -27.65 4.75 42.03
C ALA A 100 -26.44 5.27 42.83
N GLU A 101 -26.72 6.22 43.72
CA GLU A 101 -25.75 7.00 44.49
C GLU A 101 -24.77 6.13 45.28
N PRO A 102 -23.54 6.61 45.53
CA PRO A 102 -22.61 5.90 46.40
C PRO A 102 -23.01 6.14 47.87
N GLU A 103 -23.63 5.14 48.52
CA GLU A 103 -23.66 5.12 49.97
C GLU A 103 -22.23 4.95 50.52
N GLY A 104 -21.92 5.78 51.52
CA GLY A 104 -20.58 6.17 51.91
C GLY A 104 -19.66 5.05 52.42
N PHE A 105 -18.36 5.27 52.22
CA PHE A 105 -17.32 4.50 52.90
C PHE A 105 -17.21 4.96 54.36
N PRO A 106 -17.19 4.05 55.34
CA PRO A 106 -16.90 4.42 56.73
C PRO A 106 -15.43 4.85 56.86
N PRO A 107 -15.10 5.81 57.75
CA PRO A 107 -13.73 6.28 57.91
C PRO A 107 -12.83 5.18 58.50
N LEU A 108 -11.63 5.05 57.94
CA LEU A 108 -10.57 4.19 58.43
C LEU A 108 -10.05 4.75 59.77
N ALA A 109 -10.04 3.91 60.81
CA ALA A 109 -9.44 4.23 62.09
C ALA A 109 -7.91 4.08 62.00
N ASP A 110 -7.18 5.14 62.36
CA ASP A 110 -5.72 5.14 62.50
C ASP A 110 -5.26 4.12 63.55
N ARG A 111 -4.33 3.24 63.16
CA ARG A 111 -3.36 2.57 64.04
C ARG A 111 -2.06 2.28 63.31
#